data_AF-A0A8T3TLV8-F1
#
_entry.id   AF-A0A8T3TLV8-F1
#
_cell.length_a   1.000
_cell.length_b   1.000
_cell.length_c   1.000
_cell.angle_alpha   90.00
_cell.angle_beta   90.00
_cell.angle_gamma   90.00
#
_symmetry.space_group_name_H-M   'P 1'
#
loop_
_entity.id
_entity.type
_entity.pdbx_description
1 polymer ?
#
loop_
_entity_poly.entity_id
_entity_poly.type
_entity_poly.pdbx_seq_one_letter_code
_entity_poly.pdbx_strand_id
1 'polypeptide(L)'
;MQRRLSARGAASVSIAPLHVPDWLAAGLTGFGPMLSRLAGAIRRTEAAGGGEPLLVVAHSGGGIATRLAMSEVPFRGHRGAVAGSIGALVTLGTPHGLADSRVRSAHSGVVAARFLDRHCPGTCFAPTTAYLTVGSDFVRPDALVEGRGARGGRVSPLTWWDRLLRQGFEGIVGALPPEGGDGIVSAAAAHLPGAERLTFHDVRHGHIGGPWYGDDEIIDRWWPRAVDLWRVALAARDAAATPGLDRSELVL
;
A
#
# COMPACT_ATOMS: atom_id res chain seq x y z
N MET A 1 -4.04 14.93 0.05
CA MET A 1 -3.38 14.14 -1.01
C MET A 1 -3.89 14.46 -2.42
N GLN A 2 -5.19 14.35 -2.73
CA GLN A 2 -5.71 14.61 -4.09
C GLN A 2 -5.19 15.92 -4.73
N ARG A 3 -5.45 17.08 -4.09
CA ARG A 3 -4.96 18.38 -4.55
C ARG A 3 -3.43 18.44 -4.70
N ARG A 4 -2.71 17.75 -3.81
CA ARG A 4 -1.24 17.71 -3.77
C ARG A 4 -0.67 16.96 -4.98
N LEU A 5 -1.33 15.87 -5.40
CA LEU A 5 -0.95 15.12 -6.60
C LEU A 5 -1.32 15.89 -7.88
N SER A 6 -2.48 16.53 -7.91
CA SER A 6 -2.86 17.41 -9.03
C SER A 6 -1.87 18.57 -9.23
N ALA A 7 -1.40 19.18 -8.13
CA ALA A 7 -0.37 20.22 -8.18
C ALA A 7 0.99 19.71 -8.72
N ARG A 8 1.20 18.39 -8.76
CA ARG A 8 2.42 17.72 -9.27
C ARG A 8 2.20 17.08 -10.65
N GLY A 9 1.19 17.54 -11.38
CA GLY A 9 0.96 17.15 -12.78
C GLY A 9 0.10 15.91 -12.98
N ALA A 10 -0.55 15.37 -11.94
CA ALA A 10 -1.56 14.34 -12.14
C ALA A 10 -2.78 14.93 -12.89
N ALA A 11 -3.02 14.47 -14.12
CA ALA A 11 -4.08 14.97 -14.99
C ALA A 11 -5.47 14.87 -14.36
N SER A 12 -5.74 13.75 -13.67
CA SER A 12 -6.91 13.58 -12.82
C SER A 12 -6.57 12.71 -11.62
N VAL A 13 -7.26 12.91 -10.50
CA VAL A 13 -7.08 12.11 -9.29
C VAL A 13 -8.45 11.76 -8.74
N SER A 14 -8.71 10.46 -8.64
CA SER A 14 -9.93 9.88 -8.07
C SER A 14 -9.61 9.18 -6.76
N ILE A 15 -10.50 9.30 -5.77
CA ILE A 15 -10.40 8.57 -4.51
C ILE A 15 -11.44 7.45 -4.54
N ALA A 16 -11.01 6.21 -4.35
CA ALA A 16 -11.94 5.09 -4.25
C ALA A 16 -12.94 5.33 -3.09
N PRO A 17 -14.25 5.14 -3.30
CA PRO A 17 -15.29 5.43 -2.31
C PRO A 17 -15.38 4.30 -1.26
N LEU A 18 -14.27 4.10 -0.54
CA LEU A 18 -14.12 3.20 0.59
C LEU A 18 -14.11 4.03 1.87
N HIS A 19 -15.16 3.91 2.66
CA HIS A 19 -15.39 4.69 3.87
C HIS A 19 -15.18 3.83 5.12
N VAL A 20 -15.17 4.45 6.30
CA VAL A 20 -14.97 3.75 7.59
C VAL A 20 -15.87 2.52 7.75
N PRO A 21 -17.18 2.54 7.41
CA PRO A 21 -18.02 1.35 7.50
C PRO A 21 -17.55 0.17 6.61
N ASP A 22 -17.00 0.44 5.43
CA ASP A 22 -16.46 -0.59 4.54
C ASP A 22 -15.26 -1.30 5.19
N TRP A 23 -14.39 -0.54 5.88
CA TRP A 23 -13.24 -1.08 6.59
C TRP A 23 -13.64 -1.89 7.82
N LEU A 24 -14.64 -1.43 8.58
CA LEU A 24 -15.21 -2.19 9.70
C LEU A 24 -15.82 -3.50 9.22
N ALA A 25 -16.62 -3.45 8.16
CA ALA A 25 -17.19 -4.65 7.54
C ALA A 25 -16.09 -5.60 7.06
N ALA A 26 -15.01 -5.09 6.45
CA ALA A 26 -13.89 -5.92 6.03
C ALA A 26 -13.13 -6.57 7.20
N GLY A 27 -13.11 -5.93 8.36
CA GLY A 27 -12.63 -6.54 9.60
C GLY A 27 -13.45 -7.79 9.97
N LEU A 28 -14.78 -7.69 9.89
CA LEU A 28 -15.72 -8.74 10.30
C LEU A 28 -15.90 -9.86 9.27
N THR A 29 -16.10 -9.51 8.00
CA THR A 29 -16.48 -10.45 6.92
C THR A 29 -15.35 -10.68 5.90
N GLY A 30 -14.27 -9.90 5.96
CA GLY A 30 -13.16 -9.95 5.04
C GLY A 30 -13.26 -8.94 3.90
N PHE A 31 -12.18 -8.81 3.13
CA PHE A 31 -12.05 -7.80 2.07
C PHE A 31 -13.00 -7.99 0.87
N GLY A 32 -13.58 -9.17 0.68
CA GLY A 32 -14.33 -9.56 -0.51
C GLY A 32 -15.35 -8.51 -1.01
N PRO A 33 -16.33 -8.10 -0.20
CA PRO A 33 -17.35 -7.13 -0.61
C PRO A 33 -16.77 -5.77 -1.05
N MET A 34 -15.67 -5.31 -0.44
CA MET A 34 -15.04 -4.04 -0.82
C MET A 34 -14.39 -4.13 -2.20
N LEU A 35 -13.97 -5.32 -2.64
CA LEU A 35 -13.24 -5.49 -3.90
C LEU A 35 -14.07 -5.04 -5.10
N SER A 36 -15.38 -5.28 -5.09
CA SER A 36 -16.27 -4.83 -6.17
C SER A 36 -16.35 -3.30 -6.26
N ARG A 37 -16.40 -2.61 -5.11
CA ARG A 37 -16.41 -1.14 -5.05
C ARG A 37 -15.09 -0.56 -5.53
N LEU A 38 -13.97 -1.12 -5.06
CA LEU A 38 -12.62 -0.73 -5.47
C LEU A 38 -12.41 -0.95 -6.98
N ALA A 39 -12.76 -2.13 -7.48
CA ALA A 39 -12.62 -2.48 -8.88
C ALA A 39 -13.48 -1.58 -9.79
N GLY A 40 -14.71 -1.28 -9.37
CA GLY A 40 -15.57 -0.32 -10.06
C GLY A 40 -14.98 1.09 -10.10
N ALA A 41 -14.34 1.54 -9.01
CA ALA A 41 -13.69 2.85 -8.98
C ALA A 41 -12.47 2.93 -9.90
N ILE A 42 -11.65 1.87 -9.93
CA ILE A 42 -10.50 1.75 -10.83
C ILE A 42 -10.97 1.82 -12.30
N ARG A 43 -11.89 0.95 -12.71
CA ARG A 43 -12.39 0.92 -14.10
C ARG A 43 -13.04 2.24 -14.53
N ARG A 44 -13.81 2.90 -13.65
CA ARG A 44 -14.39 4.22 -13.97
C ARG A 44 -13.32 5.29 -14.15
N THR A 45 -12.27 5.25 -13.34
CA THR A 45 -11.17 6.22 -13.42
C THR A 45 -10.34 6.00 -14.68
N GLU A 46 -10.04 4.74 -15.02
CA GLU A 46 -9.39 4.35 -16.27
C GLU A 46 -10.21 4.81 -17.49
N ALA A 47 -11.51 4.50 -17.52
CA ALA A 47 -12.39 4.92 -18.61
C ALA A 47 -12.45 6.45 -18.75
N ALA A 48 -12.51 7.19 -17.64
CA ALA A 48 -12.47 8.66 -17.65
C ALA A 48 -11.11 9.23 -18.09
N GLY A 49 -10.03 8.46 -17.91
CA GLY A 49 -8.68 8.77 -18.35
C GLY A 49 -8.34 8.33 -19.77
N GLY A 50 -9.33 7.94 -20.58
CA GLY A 50 -9.13 7.50 -21.97
C GLY A 50 -8.76 6.03 -22.14
N GLY A 51 -8.90 5.21 -21.09
CA GLY A 51 -8.54 3.79 -21.13
C GLY A 51 -7.08 3.50 -20.78
N GLU A 52 -6.30 4.53 -20.42
CA GLU A 52 -4.90 4.37 -20.05
C GLU A 52 -4.74 3.69 -18.67
N PRO A 53 -3.81 2.73 -18.52
CA PRO A 53 -3.56 2.07 -17.25
C PRO A 53 -3.14 3.06 -16.17
N LEU A 54 -3.75 2.96 -14.99
CA LEU A 54 -3.61 3.95 -13.92
C LEU A 54 -2.33 3.76 -13.10
N LEU A 55 -1.84 4.86 -12.54
CA LEU A 55 -0.98 4.85 -11.35
C LEU A 55 -1.88 4.86 -10.10
N VAL A 56 -1.91 3.75 -9.38
CA VAL A 56 -2.72 3.60 -8.15
C VAL A 56 -1.84 3.81 -6.93
N VAL A 57 -2.24 4.75 -6.06
CA VAL A 57 -1.60 4.96 -4.75
C VAL A 57 -2.51 4.39 -3.66
N ALA A 58 -1.97 3.48 -2.86
CA ALA A 58 -2.71 2.75 -1.86
C ALA A 58 -2.01 2.81 -0.50
N HIS A 59 -2.72 3.31 0.52
CA HIS A 59 -2.19 3.42 1.88
C HIS A 59 -2.59 2.22 2.74
N SER A 60 -1.65 1.70 3.52
CA SER A 60 -1.90 0.67 4.54
C SER A 60 -2.65 -0.54 3.95
N GLY A 61 -3.77 -0.95 4.55
CA GLY A 61 -4.65 -2.03 4.05
C GLY A 61 -5.19 -1.82 2.63
N GLY A 62 -5.19 -0.59 2.10
CA GLY A 62 -5.53 -0.30 0.71
C GLY A 62 -4.62 -1.02 -0.29
N GLY A 63 -3.34 -1.19 0.04
CA GLY A 63 -2.41 -1.93 -0.83
C GLY A 63 -2.74 -3.43 -0.88
N ILE A 64 -3.15 -4.02 0.25
CA ILE A 64 -3.66 -5.39 0.30
C ILE A 64 -4.95 -5.50 -0.54
N ALA A 65 -5.91 -4.61 -0.33
CA ALA A 65 -7.17 -4.60 -1.07
C ALA A 65 -6.95 -4.46 -2.59
N THR A 66 -6.02 -3.60 -3.00
CA THR A 66 -5.69 -3.40 -4.42
C THR A 66 -5.05 -4.64 -5.03
N ARG A 67 -4.08 -5.26 -4.35
CA ARG A 67 -3.49 -6.53 -4.81
C ARG A 67 -4.54 -7.64 -4.90
N LEU A 68 -5.48 -7.73 -3.95
CA LEU A 68 -6.60 -8.68 -4.04
C LEU A 68 -7.50 -8.41 -5.25
N ALA A 69 -7.75 -7.14 -5.58
CA ALA A 69 -8.54 -6.78 -6.75
C ALA A 69 -7.80 -7.11 -8.06
N MET A 70 -6.48 -7.03 -8.07
CA MET A 70 -5.62 -7.42 -9.20
C MET A 70 -5.55 -8.95 -9.39
N SER A 71 -5.62 -9.73 -8.30
CA SER A 71 -5.52 -11.19 -8.33
C SER A 71 -6.42 -11.84 -9.39
N GLU A 72 -5.84 -12.74 -10.18
CA GLU A 72 -6.59 -13.53 -11.15
C GLU A 72 -7.48 -14.57 -10.47
N VAL A 73 -7.04 -15.10 -9.33
CA VAL A 73 -7.80 -16.02 -8.49
C VAL A 73 -8.79 -15.23 -7.62
N PRO A 74 -10.09 -15.59 -7.58
CA PRO A 74 -11.06 -14.93 -6.71
C PRO A 74 -10.73 -15.11 -5.23
N PHE A 75 -10.74 -14.01 -4.47
CA PHE A 75 -10.63 -14.04 -3.01
C PHE A 75 -12.01 -14.18 -2.38
N ARG A 76 -12.28 -15.33 -1.75
CA ARG A 76 -13.59 -15.65 -1.14
C ARG A 76 -14.76 -15.45 -2.11
N GLY A 77 -14.58 -15.86 -3.37
CA GLY A 77 -15.59 -15.70 -4.43
C GLY A 77 -15.64 -14.32 -5.07
N HIS A 78 -14.87 -13.34 -4.58
CA HIS A 78 -14.82 -11.99 -5.17
C HIS A 78 -13.58 -11.82 -6.05
N ARG A 79 -13.78 -11.35 -7.28
CA ARG A 79 -12.71 -11.05 -8.24
C ARG A 79 -12.83 -9.61 -8.71
N GLY A 80 -11.77 -8.82 -8.54
CA GLY A 80 -11.73 -7.45 -9.04
C GLY A 80 -11.45 -7.39 -10.55
N ALA A 81 -10.51 -8.22 -11.02
CA ALA A 81 -10.02 -8.29 -12.39
C ALA A 81 -9.55 -6.91 -12.92
N VAL A 82 -8.70 -6.23 -12.14
CA VAL A 82 -8.19 -4.88 -12.47
C VAL A 82 -6.69 -4.81 -12.73
N ALA A 83 -5.99 -5.95 -12.83
CA ALA A 83 -4.55 -5.93 -13.14
C ALA A 83 -4.26 -5.21 -14.47
N GLY A 84 -5.09 -5.46 -15.48
CA GLY A 84 -5.02 -4.76 -16.77
C GLY A 84 -5.23 -3.24 -16.65
N SER A 85 -5.93 -2.75 -15.62
CA SER A 85 -6.21 -1.33 -15.44
C SER A 85 -5.13 -0.55 -14.68
N ILE A 86 -4.08 -1.23 -14.21
CA ILE A 86 -3.07 -0.64 -13.31
C ILE A 86 -1.69 -0.75 -13.95
N GLY A 87 -1.12 0.37 -14.39
CA GLY A 87 0.25 0.43 -14.89
C GLY A 87 1.28 0.51 -13.75
N ALA A 88 0.92 1.07 -12.60
CA ALA A 88 1.77 1.08 -11.41
C ALA A 88 0.97 1.03 -10.11
N LEU A 89 1.46 0.27 -9.14
CA LEU A 89 0.95 0.25 -7.77
C LEU A 89 1.99 0.84 -6.81
N VAL A 90 1.68 2.00 -6.23
CA VAL A 90 2.44 2.60 -5.13
C VAL A 90 1.76 2.25 -3.82
N THR A 91 2.47 1.58 -2.92
CA THR A 91 1.98 1.30 -1.56
C THR A 91 2.68 2.17 -0.53
N LEU A 92 1.91 2.71 0.41
CA LEU A 92 2.40 3.59 1.49
C LEU A 92 2.15 2.91 2.83
N GLY A 93 3.19 2.38 3.47
CA GLY A 93 3.11 1.66 4.74
C GLY A 93 2.19 0.43 4.68
N THR A 94 2.04 -0.22 3.53
CA THR A 94 1.18 -1.42 3.42
C THR A 94 1.86 -2.62 4.08
N PRO A 95 1.20 -3.33 5.01
CA PRO A 95 1.81 -4.48 5.68
C PRO A 95 1.78 -5.72 4.77
N HIS A 96 2.66 -5.77 3.77
CA HIS A 96 2.83 -6.90 2.86
C HIS A 96 3.27 -8.16 3.61
N GLY A 97 4.17 -8.02 4.59
CA GLY A 97 4.67 -9.12 5.44
C GLY A 97 3.68 -9.62 6.50
N LEU A 98 2.40 -9.25 6.42
CA LEU A 98 1.39 -9.61 7.43
C LEU A 98 1.13 -11.12 7.51
N ALA A 99 1.39 -11.87 6.43
CA ALA A 99 1.21 -13.32 6.39
C ALA A 99 2.09 -14.07 7.41
N ASP A 100 3.30 -13.53 7.63
CA ASP A 100 4.34 -14.06 8.52
C ASP A 100 4.37 -13.36 9.89
N SER A 101 3.43 -12.43 10.13
CA SER A 101 3.36 -11.71 11.39
C SER A 101 2.99 -12.65 12.55
N ARG A 102 3.60 -12.42 13.72
CA ARG A 102 3.35 -13.19 14.97
C ARG A 102 2.03 -12.79 15.67
N VAL A 103 1.02 -12.36 14.92
CA VAL A 103 -0.28 -12.01 15.50
C VAL A 103 -1.00 -13.27 15.98
N ARG A 104 -1.59 -13.19 17.18
CA ARG A 104 -2.19 -14.33 17.89
C ARG A 104 -3.42 -14.92 17.20
N SER A 105 -4.02 -14.21 16.24
CA SER A 105 -5.25 -14.64 15.58
C SER A 105 -5.25 -14.27 14.09
N ALA A 106 -5.68 -15.19 13.24
CA ALA A 106 -5.77 -14.97 11.79
C ALA A 106 -7.01 -14.14 11.43
N HIS A 107 -6.97 -12.84 11.73
CA HIS A 107 -8.00 -11.90 11.29
C HIS A 107 -7.95 -11.70 9.76
N SER A 108 -8.94 -10.98 9.23
CA SER A 108 -9.15 -10.78 7.79
C SER A 108 -7.93 -10.27 7.01
N GLY A 109 -7.07 -9.46 7.63
CA GLY A 109 -5.83 -8.96 7.01
C GLY A 109 -4.79 -10.07 6.80
N VAL A 110 -4.54 -10.89 7.82
CA VAL A 110 -3.62 -12.05 7.73
C VAL A 110 -4.13 -13.05 6.69
N VAL A 111 -5.44 -13.32 6.69
CA VAL A 111 -6.06 -14.22 5.69
C VAL A 111 -5.86 -13.69 4.27
N ALA A 112 -6.05 -12.38 4.06
CA ALA A 112 -5.80 -11.73 2.79
C ALA A 112 -4.33 -11.77 2.36
N ALA A 113 -3.40 -11.47 3.27
CA ALA A 113 -1.96 -11.50 2.99
C ALA A 113 -1.50 -12.91 2.62
N ARG A 114 -1.90 -13.94 3.39
CA ARG A 114 -1.58 -15.34 3.08
C ARG A 114 -2.17 -15.82 1.75
N PHE A 115 -3.34 -15.30 1.37
CA PHE A 115 -3.90 -15.58 0.05
C PHE A 115 -3.03 -14.95 -1.05
N LEU A 116 -2.63 -13.70 -0.88
CA LEU A 116 -1.77 -13.00 -1.85
C LEU A 116 -0.41 -13.70 -2.00
N ASP A 117 0.21 -14.15 -0.92
CA ASP A 117 1.51 -14.85 -1.03
C ASP A 117 1.41 -16.18 -1.80
N ARG A 118 0.24 -16.82 -1.79
CA ARG A 118 0.01 -18.04 -2.57
C ARG A 118 -0.36 -17.79 -4.03
N HIS A 119 -1.11 -16.72 -4.31
CA HIS A 119 -1.79 -16.56 -5.61
C HIS A 119 -1.34 -15.33 -6.41
N CYS A 120 -0.69 -14.36 -5.79
CA CYS A 120 -0.02 -13.23 -6.45
C CYS A 120 1.20 -12.78 -5.60
N PRO A 121 2.22 -13.64 -5.46
CA PRO A 121 3.41 -13.31 -4.69
C PRO A 121 4.19 -12.16 -5.33
N GLY A 122 4.80 -11.32 -4.49
CA GLY A 122 5.66 -10.22 -4.95
C GLY A 122 4.99 -9.34 -6.01
N THR A 123 5.73 -9.05 -7.08
CA THR A 123 5.32 -8.26 -8.24
C THR A 123 4.77 -9.14 -9.36
N CYS A 124 3.68 -9.87 -9.09
CA CYS A 124 3.18 -10.92 -9.97
C CYS A 124 2.75 -10.46 -11.38
N PHE A 125 2.51 -9.16 -11.59
CA PHE A 125 2.15 -8.57 -12.89
C PHE A 125 3.28 -7.74 -13.54
N ALA A 126 4.51 -7.82 -13.04
CA ALA A 126 5.66 -7.22 -13.72
C ALA A 126 5.96 -7.97 -15.05
N PRO A 127 6.50 -7.31 -16.09
CA PRO A 127 6.91 -5.90 -16.13
C PRO A 127 5.77 -4.95 -16.55
N THR A 128 4.59 -5.46 -16.92
CA THR A 128 3.47 -4.63 -17.39
C THR A 128 2.80 -3.86 -16.25
N THR A 129 3.08 -4.19 -15.00
CA THR A 129 2.72 -3.36 -13.84
C THR A 129 3.96 -3.12 -13.00
N ALA A 130 4.29 -1.85 -12.75
CA ALA A 130 5.35 -1.50 -11.82
C ALA A 130 4.85 -1.47 -10.37
N TYR A 131 5.76 -1.69 -9.43
CA TYR A 131 5.45 -1.67 -8.00
C TYR A 131 6.47 -0.82 -7.27
N LEU A 132 5.97 0.16 -6.52
CA LEU A 132 6.76 0.97 -5.60
C LEU A 132 6.21 0.78 -4.19
N THR A 133 7.06 0.33 -3.27
CA THR A 133 6.71 0.20 -1.86
C THR A 133 7.45 1.24 -1.04
N VAL A 134 6.68 2.09 -0.36
CA VAL A 134 7.20 3.15 0.50
C VAL A 134 6.92 2.76 1.95
N GLY A 135 7.99 2.59 2.72
CA GLY A 135 7.94 2.28 4.15
C GLY A 135 8.72 3.31 4.97
N SER A 136 8.74 3.14 6.28
CA SER A 136 9.59 3.91 7.17
C SER A 136 10.09 3.08 8.34
N ASP A 137 11.27 3.42 8.86
CA ASP A 137 11.88 2.88 10.09
C ASP A 137 11.99 3.94 11.21
N PHE A 138 11.33 5.10 11.04
CA PHE A 138 11.45 6.26 11.92
C PHE A 138 11.08 5.96 13.39
N VAL A 139 9.98 5.25 13.58
CA VAL A 139 9.43 4.98 14.91
C VAL A 139 10.02 3.67 15.43
N ARG A 140 10.99 3.81 16.34
CA ARG A 140 11.60 2.66 17.04
C ARG A 140 10.78 2.26 18.27
N PRO A 141 10.74 0.96 18.63
CA PRO A 141 10.02 0.50 19.82
C PRO A 141 10.48 1.19 21.11
N ASP A 142 11.77 1.52 21.21
CA ASP A 142 12.40 2.10 22.40
C ASP A 142 12.07 3.59 22.56
N ALA A 143 11.99 4.34 21.46
CA ALA A 143 11.51 5.72 21.46
C ALA A 143 10.02 5.81 21.88
N LEU A 144 9.24 4.76 21.62
CA LEU A 144 7.88 4.60 22.14
C LEU A 144 7.86 4.20 23.63
N VAL A 145 8.98 3.70 24.17
CA VAL A 145 9.17 3.30 25.57
C VAL A 145 9.72 4.46 26.40
N GLU A 146 10.48 5.40 25.86
CA GLU A 146 10.95 6.58 26.61
C GLU A 146 9.83 7.56 26.99
N GLY A 147 8.67 7.47 26.33
CA GLY A 147 7.41 8.03 26.85
C GLY A 147 6.92 7.38 28.16
N ARG A 148 7.59 6.35 28.67
CA ARG A 148 7.31 5.67 29.96
C ARG A 148 8.11 6.24 31.14
N GLY A 149 8.72 7.42 30.99
CA GLY A 149 9.74 7.91 31.92
C GLY A 149 9.62 9.33 32.46
N ALA A 150 8.52 10.07 32.25
CA ALA A 150 8.30 11.29 33.03
C ALA A 150 7.96 10.90 34.48
N ARG A 151 9.00 10.66 35.29
CA ARG A 151 8.93 10.48 36.75
C ARG A 151 7.94 11.50 37.34
N GLY A 152 6.79 11.03 37.81
CA GLY A 152 5.86 11.79 38.65
C GLY A 152 4.78 12.64 37.96
N GLY A 153 4.66 12.64 36.63
CA GLY A 153 3.66 13.46 35.93
C GLY A 153 2.36 12.71 35.61
N ARG A 154 1.20 13.34 35.84
CA ARG A 154 -0.11 12.85 35.36
C ARG A 154 -0.01 12.47 33.88
N VAL A 155 -0.37 11.24 33.54
CA VAL A 155 -0.47 10.78 32.15
C VAL A 155 -1.53 11.63 31.44
N SER A 156 -1.15 12.33 30.37
CA SER A 156 -2.10 13.06 29.53
C SER A 156 -3.13 12.09 28.92
N PRO A 157 -4.43 12.46 28.87
CA PRO A 157 -5.46 11.67 28.18
C PRO A 157 -5.08 11.29 26.74
N LEU A 158 -4.35 12.16 26.04
CA LEU A 158 -3.85 11.91 24.68
C LEU A 158 -2.89 10.70 24.65
N THR A 159 -1.97 10.60 25.61
CA THR A 159 -1.02 9.49 25.73
C THR A 159 -1.68 8.16 26.10
N TRP A 160 -2.87 8.20 26.72
CA TRP A 160 -3.67 6.99 26.95
C TRP A 160 -4.37 6.52 25.67
N TRP A 161 -4.96 7.45 24.90
CA TRP A 161 -5.57 7.15 23.61
C TRP A 161 -4.55 6.60 22.60
N ASP A 162 -3.36 7.20 22.51
CA ASP A 162 -2.28 6.71 21.66
C ASP A 162 -1.87 5.28 22.01
N ARG A 163 -1.86 4.95 23.31
CA ARG A 163 -1.58 3.59 23.78
C ARG A 163 -2.68 2.60 23.40
N LEU A 164 -3.95 2.99 23.54
CA LEU A 164 -5.09 2.14 23.17
C LEU A 164 -5.08 1.85 21.66
N LEU A 165 -4.89 2.89 20.85
CA LEU A 165 -4.79 2.76 19.40
C LEU A 165 -3.61 1.86 19.00
N ARG A 166 -2.45 2.05 19.64
CA ARG A 166 -1.27 1.20 19.42
C ARG A 166 -1.54 -0.26 19.77
N GLN A 167 -2.11 -0.56 20.94
CA GLN A 167 -2.44 -1.95 21.31
C GLN A 167 -3.42 -2.58 20.32
N GLY A 168 -4.39 -1.79 19.84
CA GLY A 168 -5.29 -2.20 18.76
C GLY A 168 -4.54 -2.55 17.48
N PHE A 169 -3.63 -1.68 17.03
CA PHE A 169 -2.82 -1.92 15.84
C PHE A 169 -1.87 -3.10 16.02
N GLU A 170 -1.16 -3.24 17.15
CA GLU A 170 -0.30 -4.41 17.40
C GLU A 170 -1.08 -5.73 17.35
N GLY A 171 -2.36 -5.71 17.76
CA GLY A 171 -3.26 -6.86 17.59
C GLY A 171 -3.61 -7.20 16.14
N ILE A 172 -3.48 -6.24 15.22
CA ILE A 172 -3.82 -6.35 13.79
C ILE A 172 -2.59 -6.55 12.91
N VAL A 173 -1.44 -5.94 13.22
CA VAL A 173 -0.25 -5.99 12.35
C VAL A 173 0.96 -6.64 13.02
N GLY A 174 0.85 -6.95 14.30
CA GLY A 174 1.95 -7.45 15.12
C GLY A 174 2.71 -6.31 15.82
N ALA A 175 3.49 -6.67 16.83
CA ALA A 175 4.39 -5.72 17.48
C ALA A 175 5.48 -5.26 16.51
N LEU A 176 5.85 -3.98 16.59
CA LEU A 176 6.99 -3.47 15.84
C LEU A 176 8.28 -4.15 16.32
N PRO A 177 9.11 -4.64 15.39
CA PRO A 177 10.40 -5.20 15.73
C PRO A 177 11.44 -4.10 16.04
N PRO A 178 12.60 -4.43 16.63
CA PRO A 178 13.61 -3.45 17.06
C PRO A 178 14.12 -2.51 15.95
N GLU A 179 14.15 -2.99 14.71
CA GLU A 179 14.48 -2.19 13.53
C GLU A 179 13.50 -1.04 13.25
N GLY A 180 12.32 -1.04 13.90
CA GLY A 180 11.37 0.06 13.82
C GLY A 180 10.39 -0.05 12.65
N GLY A 181 9.62 1.01 12.51
CA GLY A 181 8.55 1.10 11.53
C GLY A 181 8.04 2.53 11.40
N ASP A 182 6.89 2.68 10.76
CA ASP A 182 6.19 3.96 10.67
C ASP A 182 5.26 4.23 11.88
N GLY A 183 5.38 3.40 12.92
CA GLY A 183 4.55 3.43 14.14
C GLY A 183 3.39 2.43 14.13
N ILE A 184 3.07 1.85 12.97
CA ILE A 184 2.09 0.77 12.83
C ILE A 184 2.73 -0.42 12.11
N VAL A 185 3.31 -0.19 10.92
CA VAL A 185 3.89 -1.24 10.09
C VAL A 185 5.41 -1.16 10.16
N SER A 186 6.06 -2.32 10.33
CA SER A 186 7.52 -2.38 10.32
C SER A 186 8.08 -2.10 8.93
N ALA A 187 9.28 -1.52 8.86
CA ALA A 187 9.93 -1.24 7.58
C ALA A 187 10.06 -2.52 6.73
N ALA A 188 10.43 -3.65 7.36
CA ALA A 188 10.53 -4.94 6.68
C ALA A 188 9.17 -5.42 6.13
N ALA A 189 8.09 -5.31 6.90
CA ALA A 189 6.76 -5.72 6.45
C ALA A 189 6.17 -4.78 5.39
N ALA A 190 6.65 -3.54 5.31
CA ALA A 190 6.19 -2.54 4.33
C ALA A 190 6.69 -2.82 2.90
N HIS A 191 7.71 -3.66 2.72
CA HIS A 191 8.32 -3.90 1.42
C HIS A 191 7.88 -5.23 0.80
N LEU A 192 7.51 -5.17 -0.49
CA LEU A 192 7.06 -6.31 -1.26
C LEU A 192 8.23 -6.89 -2.08
N PRO A 193 8.46 -8.21 -2.10
CA PRO A 193 9.53 -8.80 -2.91
C PRO A 193 9.39 -8.46 -4.41
N GLY A 194 10.49 -8.08 -5.03
CA GLY A 194 10.55 -7.68 -6.45
C GLY A 194 10.13 -6.24 -6.75
N ALA A 195 9.55 -5.51 -5.79
CA ALA A 195 9.15 -4.12 -5.97
C ALA A 195 10.34 -3.17 -5.76
N GLU A 196 10.27 -1.98 -6.35
CA GLU A 196 11.12 -0.86 -5.96
C GLU A 196 10.80 -0.49 -4.51
N ARG A 197 11.82 -0.16 -3.72
CA ARG A 197 11.69 0.13 -2.29
C ARG A 197 12.21 1.52 -1.96
N LEU A 198 11.40 2.31 -1.27
CA LEU A 198 11.83 3.55 -0.62
C LEU A 198 11.55 3.43 0.88
N THR A 199 12.59 3.55 1.70
CA THR A 199 12.47 3.58 3.16
C THR A 199 12.78 4.98 3.64
N PHE A 200 11.84 5.61 4.35
CA PHE A 200 12.05 6.90 4.97
C PHE A 200 12.43 6.78 6.44
N HIS A 201 13.15 7.77 6.94
CA HIS A 201 13.68 7.78 8.32
C HIS A 201 12.99 8.83 9.20
N ASP A 202 11.96 9.49 8.69
CA ASP A 202 11.29 10.64 9.32
C ASP A 202 9.77 10.64 9.14
N VAL A 203 9.17 9.51 8.74
CA VAL A 203 7.75 9.42 8.35
C VAL A 203 6.96 8.50 9.27
N ARG A 204 5.76 8.93 9.62
CA ARG A 204 4.77 8.14 10.35
C ARG A 204 3.71 7.57 9.42
N HIS A 205 3.03 6.53 9.92
CA HIS A 205 1.98 5.82 9.18
C HIS A 205 0.82 6.74 8.78
N GLY A 206 0.45 7.67 9.66
CA GLY A 206 -0.64 8.61 9.47
C GLY A 206 -0.32 9.98 10.04
N HIS A 207 -1.23 10.93 9.83
CA HIS A 207 -1.04 12.38 10.05
C HIS A 207 -0.87 12.82 11.52
N ILE A 208 -0.81 11.91 12.48
CA ILE A 208 -0.71 12.23 13.91
C ILE A 208 0.75 12.08 14.36
N GLY A 209 1.26 13.12 15.03
CA GLY A 209 2.56 13.08 15.71
C GLY A 209 3.79 13.32 14.83
N GLY A 210 3.63 13.69 13.56
CA GLY A 210 4.73 14.02 12.65
C GLY A 210 4.35 13.96 11.17
N PRO A 211 5.32 14.17 10.26
CA PRO A 211 5.12 14.02 8.83
C PRO A 211 4.63 12.62 8.48
N TRP A 212 3.71 12.53 7.52
CA TRP A 212 3.21 11.23 7.01
C TRP A 212 3.33 11.16 5.49
N TYR A 213 3.20 9.95 4.92
CA TYR A 213 3.45 9.69 3.50
C TYR A 213 2.71 10.61 2.50
N GLY A 214 1.58 11.18 2.90
CA GLY A 214 0.74 12.04 2.07
C GLY A 214 0.96 13.55 2.24
N ASP A 215 1.94 13.99 3.03
CA ASP A 215 2.35 15.39 3.15
C ASP A 215 3.13 15.87 1.93
N ASP A 216 3.05 17.17 1.63
CA ASP A 216 3.62 17.74 0.40
C ASP A 216 5.11 17.41 0.26
N GLU A 217 5.90 17.73 1.27
CA GLU A 217 7.34 17.46 1.31
C GLU A 217 7.66 15.96 1.18
N ILE A 218 6.75 15.08 1.61
CA ILE A 218 6.97 13.64 1.55
C ILE A 218 6.56 13.07 0.19
N ILE A 219 5.48 13.59 -0.41
CA ILE A 219 5.05 13.27 -1.77
C ILE A 219 6.17 13.60 -2.76
N ASP A 220 6.85 14.74 -2.58
CA ASP A 220 7.97 15.15 -3.44
C ASP A 220 9.11 14.12 -3.49
N ARG A 221 9.22 13.26 -2.48
CA ARG A 221 10.29 12.25 -2.38
C ARG A 221 9.97 10.94 -3.09
N TRP A 222 8.69 10.58 -3.26
CA TRP A 222 8.30 9.31 -3.89
C TRP A 222 7.54 9.48 -5.21
N TRP A 223 6.86 10.61 -5.43
CA TRP A 223 6.04 10.85 -6.62
C TRP A 223 6.83 10.80 -7.93
N PRO A 224 8.01 11.45 -8.08
CA PRO A 224 8.77 11.38 -9.33
C PRO A 224 9.11 9.94 -9.70
N ARG A 225 9.59 9.16 -8.72
CA ARG A 225 9.95 7.76 -8.94
C ARG A 225 8.74 6.90 -9.32
N ALA A 226 7.57 7.15 -8.71
CA ALA A 226 6.34 6.47 -9.06
C ALA A 226 5.94 6.72 -10.53
N VAL A 227 6.05 7.96 -10.99
CA VAL A 227 5.72 8.34 -12.38
C VAL A 227 6.70 7.70 -13.36
N ASP A 228 8.00 7.67 -13.05
CA ASP A 228 9.00 7.02 -13.91
C ASP A 228 8.74 5.52 -14.05
N LEU A 229 8.50 4.84 -12.94
CA LEU A 229 8.15 3.41 -12.93
C LEU A 229 6.87 3.12 -13.71
N TRP A 230 5.86 3.98 -13.58
CA TRP A 230 4.63 3.87 -14.35
C TRP A 230 4.88 3.98 -15.86
N ARG A 231 5.66 4.97 -16.30
CA ARG A 231 6.03 5.12 -17.73
C ARG A 231 6.79 3.91 -18.26
N VAL A 232 7.71 3.35 -17.48
CA VAL A 232 8.43 2.11 -17.86
C VAL A 232 7.47 0.95 -18.04
N ALA A 233 6.50 0.78 -17.15
CA ALA A 233 5.50 -0.28 -17.26
C ALA A 233 4.56 -0.09 -18.47
N LEU A 234 4.19 1.15 -18.81
CA LEU A 234 3.42 1.42 -20.02
C LEU A 234 4.21 1.06 -21.28
N ALA A 235 5.48 1.46 -21.38
CA ALA A 235 6.33 1.08 -22.50
C ALA A 235 6.48 -0.45 -22.62
N ALA A 236 6.58 -1.17 -21.49
CA ALA A 236 6.62 -2.63 -21.49
C ALA A 236 5.30 -3.26 -21.97
N ARG A 237 4.15 -2.62 -21.73
CA ARG A 237 2.85 -3.06 -22.26
C ARG A 237 2.76 -2.87 -23.77
N ASP A 238 3.18 -1.71 -24.27
CA ASP A 238 3.15 -1.41 -25.71
C ASP A 238 4.04 -2.39 -26.49
N ALA A 239 5.21 -2.70 -25.95
CA ALA A 239 6.11 -3.71 -26.51
C ALA A 239 5.48 -5.11 -26.51
N ALA A 240 4.75 -5.48 -25.45
CA ALA A 240 4.04 -6.76 -25.38
C ALA A 240 2.81 -6.83 -26.31
N ALA A 241 2.19 -5.69 -26.60
CA ALA A 241 1.02 -5.58 -27.46
C ALA A 241 1.35 -5.57 -28.96
N THR A 242 2.63 -5.45 -29.33
CA THR A 242 3.11 -5.46 -30.73
C THR A 242 3.80 -6.79 -31.03
N PRO A 243 3.09 -7.82 -31.55
CA PRO A 243 3.73 -9.08 -31.90
C PRO A 243 4.44 -8.91 -33.26
N GLY A 244 5.76 -8.72 -33.26
CA GLY A 244 6.52 -8.74 -34.52
C GLY A 244 7.76 -7.86 -34.65
N LEU A 245 8.56 -7.65 -33.61
CA LEU A 245 9.97 -7.28 -33.82
C LEU A 245 10.83 -8.47 -33.40
N ASP A 246 11.48 -9.03 -34.41
CA ASP A 246 12.41 -10.14 -34.31
C ASP A 246 13.48 -9.84 -33.24
N ARG A 247 13.66 -10.77 -32.30
CA ARG A 247 14.67 -10.68 -31.24
C ARG A 247 16.10 -10.81 -31.78
N SER A 248 16.28 -10.98 -33.08
CA SER A 248 17.58 -11.07 -33.75
C SER A 248 18.28 -9.71 -34.00
N GLU A 249 17.58 -8.57 -33.88
CA GLU A 249 18.17 -7.24 -34.19
C GLU A 249 18.70 -6.45 -32.97
N LEU A 250 18.70 -7.02 -31.77
CA LEU A 250 19.23 -6.35 -30.56
C LEU A 250 20.67 -6.76 -30.18
N VAL A 251 21.46 -7.26 -31.13
CA VAL A 251 22.91 -7.41 -30.97
C VAL A 251 23.62 -6.62 -32.06
N LEU A 252 23.91 -5.35 -31.78
CA LEU A 252 25.14 -4.65 -32.19
C LEU A 252 25.54 -3.64 -31.10
#